data_AF-A0A814JMY5-F1
#
_entry.id   AF-A0A814JMY5-F1
#
_cell.length_a   1.000
_cell.length_b   1.000
_cell.length_c   1.000
_cell.angle_alpha   90.00
_cell.angle_beta   90.00
_cell.angle_gamma   90.00
#
_symmetry.space_group_name_H-M   'P 1'
#
loop_
_entity.id
_entity.type
_entity.pdbx_description
1 polymer ?
#
loop_
_entity_poly.entity_id
_entity_poly.type
_entity_poly.pdbx_seq_one_letter_code
_entity_poly.pdbx_strand_id
1 'polypeptide(L)'
;MRVCRCAWRNFFPCLKLCEIYFCHRLYLIYQIFYFNDDESIDLRIDTILQPFFFITDRLTKYIGRLFICFFFIIISVVVYIFYTSIFLHLFNEIQAQHNYLTFICHIIVAHWLLINIMFNYIQCVRVDPGSSPNFGYLQPYDFDKENRDVMKIHQANIDKNNNNKSNEVTILDLTNEDSNYTQLSLKTPLDSSNAIIHSKIYTQNVCRKCIFPKPTRAHHCSVCARCILNQDHHCPWINNCVGHLNHRYFFQFCFFLTIGAFYASTLGFSEFQHYLFGRKIFSYLDLILGQHLNEAEVLPSVDNPSLSYTFLFLFIVTITAFIVLAGFTLWHGWLVSRAETTIEFHTNSVERKRLKKLKEKFINRYDLGLILNWKMFLGLNNWYEIFYKNFLPSTHRPFCDGIHWPVRNFTKSLYETTKKLEMINV
;
A
#
# COMPACT_ATOMS: atom_id res chain seq x y z
N MET A 1 -23.93 8.76 -11.52
CA MET A 1 -24.74 7.54 -11.38
C MET A 1 -25.60 7.35 -12.63
N ARG A 2 -25.26 6.40 -13.50
CA ARG A 2 -26.21 5.79 -14.45
C ARG A 2 -26.12 4.29 -14.24
N VAL A 3 -27.01 3.77 -13.40
CA VAL A 3 -27.16 2.34 -13.13
C VAL A 3 -27.84 1.74 -14.35
N CYS A 4 -27.11 0.94 -15.12
CA CYS A 4 -27.68 0.18 -16.23
C CYS A 4 -28.60 -0.88 -15.64
N ARG A 5 -29.92 -0.69 -15.78
CA ARG A 5 -30.94 -1.71 -15.49
C ARG A 5 -30.81 -2.82 -16.54
N CYS A 6 -30.02 -3.86 -16.27
CA CYS A 6 -30.13 -5.09 -17.05
C CYS A 6 -31.35 -5.88 -16.56
N ALA A 7 -32.45 -5.75 -17.30
CA ALA A 7 -33.61 -6.61 -17.17
C ALA A 7 -33.25 -8.06 -17.56
N TRP A 8 -33.78 -9.02 -16.81
CA TRP A 8 -33.61 -10.47 -17.01
C TRP A 8 -33.98 -11.00 -18.41
N ARG A 9 -34.60 -10.18 -19.27
CA ARG A 9 -34.93 -10.50 -20.68
C ARG A 9 -33.73 -10.53 -21.63
N ASN A 10 -32.55 -10.04 -21.23
CA ASN A 10 -31.35 -9.96 -22.09
C ASN A 10 -30.26 -11.01 -21.78
N PHE A 11 -30.58 -12.06 -21.02
CA PHE A 11 -29.58 -13.07 -20.64
C PHE A 11 -29.12 -13.93 -21.84
N PHE A 12 -30.05 -14.35 -22.71
CA PHE A 12 -29.75 -15.19 -23.88
C PHE A 12 -28.93 -14.51 -24.99
N PRO A 13 -29.19 -13.24 -25.37
CA PRO A 13 -28.34 -12.52 -26.32
C PRO A 13 -26.91 -12.31 -25.79
N CYS A 14 -26.75 -12.15 -24.48
CA CYS A 14 -25.45 -11.99 -23.83
C CYS A 14 -24.59 -13.26 -23.91
N LEU A 15 -25.22 -14.45 -23.82
CA LEU A 15 -24.57 -15.74 -24.01
C LEU A 15 -24.05 -15.93 -25.45
N LYS A 16 -24.86 -15.60 -26.47
CA LYS A 16 -24.41 -15.66 -27.88
C LYS A 16 -23.29 -14.67 -28.20
N LEU A 17 -23.35 -13.46 -27.62
CA LEU A 17 -22.23 -12.50 -27.72
C LEU A 17 -20.97 -13.04 -27.05
N CYS A 18 -21.10 -13.72 -25.90
CA CYS A 18 -19.98 -14.40 -25.24
C CYS A 18 -19.39 -15.54 -26.08
N GLU A 19 -20.21 -16.38 -26.72
CA GLU A 19 -19.75 -17.44 -27.63
C GLU A 19 -19.01 -16.87 -28.84
N ILE A 20 -19.55 -15.83 -29.49
CA ILE A 20 -18.90 -15.18 -30.63
C ILE A 20 -17.57 -14.53 -30.20
N TYR A 21 -17.53 -13.88 -29.03
CA TYR A 21 -16.29 -13.31 -28.49
C TYR A 21 -15.25 -14.38 -28.16
N PHE A 22 -15.70 -15.55 -27.67
CA PHE A 22 -14.85 -16.69 -27.35
C PHE A 22 -14.29 -17.32 -28.62
N CYS A 23 -15.12 -17.58 -29.64
CA CYS A 23 -14.68 -18.09 -30.95
C CYS A 23 -13.73 -17.12 -31.66
N HIS A 24 -14.02 -15.82 -31.67
CA HIS A 24 -13.14 -14.80 -32.26
C HIS A 24 -11.80 -14.71 -31.51
N ARG A 25 -11.80 -14.90 -30.18
CA ARG A 25 -10.55 -14.96 -29.41
C ARG A 25 -9.77 -16.23 -29.67
N LEU A 26 -10.42 -17.40 -29.77
CA LEU A 26 -9.74 -18.65 -30.15
C LEU A 26 -9.11 -18.53 -31.53
N TYR A 27 -9.76 -17.85 -32.47
CA TYR A 27 -9.21 -17.54 -33.78
C TYR A 27 -7.98 -16.62 -33.70
N LEU A 28 -8.01 -15.56 -32.89
CA LEU A 28 -6.83 -14.70 -32.68
C LEU A 28 -5.67 -15.44 -32.00
N ILE A 29 -5.97 -16.32 -31.03
CA ILE A 29 -4.98 -17.20 -30.40
C ILE A 29 -4.34 -18.09 -31.47
N TYR A 30 -5.15 -18.75 -32.30
CA TYR A 30 -4.67 -19.58 -33.41
C TYR A 30 -3.75 -18.79 -34.36
N GLN A 31 -4.15 -17.59 -34.76
CA GLN A 31 -3.37 -16.73 -35.67
C GLN A 31 -2.01 -16.32 -35.06
N ILE A 32 -1.95 -15.99 -33.77
CA ILE A 32 -0.70 -15.62 -33.07
C ILE A 32 0.25 -16.82 -32.95
N PHE A 33 -0.28 -18.03 -32.69
CA PHE A 33 0.54 -19.24 -32.58
C PHE A 33 1.08 -19.74 -33.92
N TYR A 34 0.38 -19.46 -35.03
CA TYR A 34 0.72 -20.01 -36.36
C TYR A 34 1.50 -19.05 -37.26
N PHE A 35 1.42 -17.73 -37.04
CA PHE A 35 2.01 -16.73 -37.95
C PHE A 35 3.12 -15.84 -37.36
N ASN A 36 3.47 -15.98 -36.07
CA ASN A 36 4.56 -15.21 -35.44
C ASN A 36 5.62 -16.14 -34.82
N ASP A 37 6.69 -16.38 -35.58
CA ASP A 37 7.87 -17.16 -35.14
C ASP A 37 8.80 -16.39 -34.19
N ASP A 38 8.66 -15.06 -34.08
CA ASP A 38 9.60 -14.17 -33.35
C ASP A 38 9.12 -13.66 -31.97
N GLU A 39 8.01 -14.15 -31.43
CA GLU A 39 7.49 -13.66 -30.13
C GLU A 39 7.94 -14.49 -28.92
N SER A 40 8.29 -13.80 -27.83
CA SER A 40 8.75 -14.42 -26.58
C SER A 40 7.69 -15.34 -25.97
N ILE A 41 8.14 -16.45 -25.37
CA ILE A 41 7.30 -17.46 -24.69
C ILE A 41 6.30 -16.83 -23.71
N ASP A 42 6.69 -15.75 -23.05
CA ASP A 42 5.86 -14.99 -22.10
C ASP A 42 4.55 -14.49 -22.75
N LEU A 43 4.61 -14.01 -23.99
CA LEU A 43 3.45 -13.45 -24.69
C LEU A 43 2.46 -14.54 -25.12
N ARG A 44 2.97 -15.72 -25.47
CA ARG A 44 2.15 -16.91 -25.76
C ARG A 44 1.41 -17.41 -24.51
N ILE A 45 2.11 -17.45 -23.36
CA ILE A 45 1.51 -17.83 -22.07
C ILE A 45 0.44 -16.81 -21.65
N ASP A 46 0.73 -15.51 -21.73
CA ASP A 46 -0.23 -14.45 -21.41
C ASP A 46 -1.52 -14.56 -22.24
N THR A 47 -1.37 -14.93 -23.52
CA THR A 47 -2.48 -15.10 -24.46
C THR A 47 -3.36 -16.30 -24.10
N ILE A 48 -2.76 -17.44 -23.75
CA ILE A 48 -3.49 -18.64 -23.29
C ILE A 48 -4.22 -18.37 -21.96
N LEU A 49 -3.57 -17.69 -21.01
CA LEU A 49 -4.13 -17.44 -19.68
C LEU A 49 -5.19 -16.33 -19.66
N GLN A 50 -5.41 -15.65 -20.78
CA GLN A 50 -6.32 -14.50 -20.85
C GLN A 50 -7.78 -14.78 -20.44
N PRO A 51 -8.43 -15.90 -20.84
CA PRO A 51 -9.76 -16.25 -20.37
C PRO A 51 -9.82 -16.50 -18.87
N PHE A 52 -8.77 -17.12 -18.32
CA PHE A 52 -8.63 -17.33 -16.87
C PHE A 52 -8.55 -15.99 -16.14
N PHE A 53 -7.72 -15.05 -16.62
CA PHE A 53 -7.63 -13.72 -16.04
C PHE A 53 -8.97 -12.96 -16.06
N PHE A 54 -9.76 -13.11 -17.12
CA PHE A 54 -11.10 -12.51 -17.16
C PHE A 54 -12.02 -13.06 -16.05
N ILE A 55 -12.01 -14.37 -15.83
CA ILE A 55 -12.80 -15.01 -14.77
C ILE A 55 -12.31 -14.54 -13.41
N THR A 56 -11.01 -14.57 -13.15
CA THR A 56 -10.44 -14.13 -11.87
C THR A 56 -10.72 -12.65 -11.60
N ASP A 57 -10.64 -11.79 -12.60
CA ASP A 57 -10.94 -10.35 -12.46
C ASP A 57 -12.41 -10.12 -12.09
N ARG A 58 -13.33 -10.91 -12.68
CA ARG A 58 -14.77 -10.84 -12.35
C ARG A 58 -15.03 -11.34 -10.94
N LEU A 59 -14.47 -12.50 -10.58
CA LEU A 59 -14.59 -13.06 -9.23
C LEU A 59 -14.05 -12.09 -8.17
N THR A 60 -12.90 -11.47 -8.44
CA THR A 60 -12.27 -10.49 -7.54
C THR A 60 -13.21 -9.32 -7.21
N LYS A 61 -13.98 -8.82 -8.19
CA LYS A 61 -14.96 -7.73 -7.96
C LYS A 61 -16.14 -8.15 -7.10
N TYR A 62 -16.64 -9.38 -7.26
CA TYR A 62 -17.75 -9.87 -6.46
C TYR A 62 -17.31 -10.18 -5.04
N ILE A 63 -16.19 -10.90 -4.92
CA ILE A 63 -15.55 -11.22 -3.64
C ILE A 63 -15.19 -9.94 -2.87
N GLY A 64 -14.69 -8.91 -3.56
CA GLY A 64 -14.34 -7.65 -2.90
C GLY A 64 -15.52 -6.97 -2.19
N ARG A 65 -16.72 -7.03 -2.77
CA ARG A 65 -17.94 -6.51 -2.10
C ARG A 65 -18.28 -7.30 -0.85
N LEU A 66 -18.12 -8.63 -0.88
CA LEU A 66 -18.32 -9.49 0.28
C LEU A 66 -17.31 -9.19 1.38
N PHE A 67 -16.04 -8.96 1.03
CA PHE A 67 -15.02 -8.61 2.01
C PHE A 67 -15.27 -7.27 2.71
N ILE A 68 -15.88 -6.30 2.04
CA ILE A 68 -16.29 -5.06 2.71
C ILE A 68 -17.35 -5.33 3.78
N CYS A 69 -18.40 -6.08 3.43
CA CYS A 69 -19.43 -6.47 4.40
C CYS A 69 -18.82 -7.28 5.55
N PHE A 70 -17.95 -8.23 5.23
CA PHE A 70 -17.29 -9.07 6.21
C PHE A 70 -16.42 -8.26 7.18
N PHE A 71 -15.69 -7.26 6.69
CA PHE A 71 -14.90 -6.36 7.53
C PHE A 71 -15.77 -5.64 8.57
N PHE A 72 -16.90 -5.05 8.15
CA PHE A 72 -17.81 -4.37 9.07
C PHE A 72 -18.39 -5.34 10.10
N ILE A 73 -18.77 -6.56 9.69
CA ILE A 73 -19.27 -7.59 10.62
C ILE A 73 -18.20 -7.96 11.64
N ILE A 74 -16.97 -8.24 11.22
CA ILE A 74 -15.87 -8.58 12.13
C ILE A 74 -15.63 -7.45 13.14
N ILE A 75 -15.51 -6.21 12.66
CA ILE A 75 -15.26 -5.07 13.55
C ILE A 75 -16.42 -4.87 14.51
N SER A 76 -17.68 -4.98 14.06
CA SER A 76 -18.84 -4.89 14.94
C SER A 76 -18.84 -5.99 16.01
N VAL A 77 -18.48 -7.23 15.66
CA VAL A 77 -18.37 -8.34 16.63
C VAL A 77 -17.25 -8.08 17.63
N VAL A 78 -16.07 -7.66 17.18
CA VAL A 78 -14.93 -7.35 18.07
C VAL A 78 -15.28 -6.20 19.01
N VAL A 79 -15.90 -5.13 18.49
CA VAL A 79 -16.34 -3.97 19.29
C VAL A 79 -17.42 -4.39 20.30
N TYR A 80 -18.39 -5.20 19.88
CA TYR A 80 -19.42 -5.72 20.77
C TYR A 80 -18.78 -6.50 21.93
N ILE A 81 -17.96 -7.52 21.64
CA ILE A 81 -17.29 -8.32 22.67
C ILE A 81 -16.39 -7.45 23.56
N PHE A 82 -15.68 -6.49 22.97
CA PHE A 82 -14.84 -5.56 23.71
C PHE A 82 -15.66 -4.80 24.77
N TYR A 83 -16.78 -4.19 24.42
CA TYR A 83 -17.58 -3.41 25.37
C TYR A 83 -18.43 -4.25 26.32
N THR A 84 -18.97 -5.39 25.88
CA THR A 84 -19.84 -6.22 26.74
C THR A 84 -19.07 -7.13 27.68
N SER A 85 -17.86 -7.56 27.30
CA SER A 85 -17.10 -8.58 28.02
C SER A 85 -15.81 -8.01 28.60
N ILE A 86 -14.87 -7.56 27.76
CA ILE A 86 -13.56 -7.06 28.25
C ILE A 86 -13.74 -5.83 29.11
N PHE A 87 -14.49 -4.85 28.62
CA PHE A 87 -14.58 -3.54 29.24
C PHE A 87 -15.36 -3.59 30.56
N LEU A 88 -16.37 -4.44 30.67
CA LEU A 88 -17.11 -4.68 31.91
C LEU A 88 -16.22 -5.39 32.95
N HIS A 89 -15.45 -6.39 32.53
CA HIS A 89 -14.50 -7.07 33.40
C HIS A 89 -13.42 -6.10 33.91
N LEU A 90 -12.80 -5.35 33.00
CA LEU A 90 -11.79 -4.33 33.32
C LEU A 90 -12.33 -3.23 34.23
N PHE A 91 -13.60 -2.82 34.03
CA PHE A 91 -14.25 -1.86 34.91
C PHE A 91 -14.34 -2.38 36.34
N ASN A 92 -14.76 -3.63 36.54
CA ASN A 92 -14.89 -4.23 37.86
C ASN A 92 -13.53 -4.34 38.57
N GLU A 93 -12.47 -4.75 37.84
CA GLU A 93 -11.12 -4.82 38.38
C GLU A 93 -10.56 -3.44 38.75
N ILE A 94 -10.69 -2.46 37.86
CA ILE A 94 -10.17 -1.10 38.10
C ILE A 94 -10.96 -0.40 39.21
N GLN A 95 -12.27 -0.64 39.29
CA GLN A 95 -13.10 -0.12 40.38
C GLN A 95 -12.64 -0.67 41.73
N ALA A 96 -12.27 -1.95 41.80
CA ALA A 96 -11.71 -2.55 43.02
C ALA A 96 -10.36 -1.91 43.43
N GLN A 97 -9.59 -1.40 42.47
CA GLN A 97 -8.32 -0.71 42.70
C GLN A 97 -8.46 0.82 42.87
N HIS A 98 -9.68 1.37 42.81
CA HIS A 98 -9.97 2.81 42.84
C HIS A 98 -9.20 3.66 41.81
N ASN A 99 -8.78 3.09 40.67
CA ASN A 99 -7.94 3.76 39.66
C ASN A 99 -8.73 4.24 38.43
N TYR A 100 -9.68 5.16 38.63
CA TYR A 100 -10.57 5.65 37.57
C TYR A 100 -9.85 6.35 36.40
N LEU A 101 -8.66 6.91 36.62
CA LEU A 101 -7.87 7.55 35.55
C LEU A 101 -7.47 6.54 34.47
N THR A 102 -6.98 5.37 34.87
CA THR A 102 -6.61 4.29 33.94
C THR A 102 -7.79 3.84 33.10
N PHE A 103 -8.97 3.74 33.72
CA PHE A 103 -10.21 3.40 33.01
C PHE A 103 -10.57 4.43 31.93
N ILE A 104 -10.51 5.72 32.26
CA ILE A 104 -10.76 6.81 31.29
C ILE A 104 -9.74 6.77 30.14
N CYS A 105 -8.47 6.52 30.44
CA CYS A 105 -7.44 6.36 29.42
C CYS A 105 -7.75 5.22 28.44
N HIS A 106 -8.21 4.06 28.94
CA HIS A 106 -8.61 2.94 28.08
C HIS A 106 -9.79 3.28 27.17
N ILE A 107 -10.78 4.03 27.66
CA ILE A 107 -11.89 4.54 26.82
C ILE A 107 -11.36 5.40 25.69
N ILE A 108 -10.51 6.38 26.02
CA ILE A 108 -9.97 7.33 25.06
C ILE A 108 -9.16 6.59 23.98
N VAL A 109 -8.26 5.69 24.39
CA VAL A 109 -7.43 4.91 23.46
C VAL A 109 -8.27 3.99 22.57
N ALA A 110 -9.24 3.27 23.15
CA ALA A 110 -10.10 2.36 22.39
C ALA A 110 -10.91 3.09 21.30
N HIS A 111 -11.51 4.24 21.65
CA HIS A 111 -12.27 5.04 20.68
C HIS A 111 -11.36 5.71 19.65
N TRP A 112 -10.19 6.22 20.06
CA TRP A 112 -9.22 6.81 19.14
C TRP A 112 -8.75 5.80 18.08
N LEU A 113 -8.47 4.56 18.49
CA LEU A 113 -8.12 3.47 17.57
C LEU A 113 -9.29 3.12 16.65
N LEU A 114 -10.49 2.92 17.20
CA LEU A 114 -11.68 2.57 16.40
C LEU A 114 -11.99 3.64 15.35
N ILE A 115 -11.97 4.92 15.72
CA ILE A 115 -12.20 6.04 14.81
C ILE A 115 -11.18 6.04 13.68
N ASN A 116 -9.89 5.87 13.99
CA ASN A 116 -8.84 5.87 12.97
C ASN A 116 -8.90 4.64 12.05
N ILE A 117 -9.21 3.45 12.58
CA ILE A 117 -9.41 2.24 11.78
C ILE A 117 -10.58 2.44 10.82
N MET A 118 -11.73 2.89 11.31
CA MET A 118 -12.94 3.11 10.50
C MET A 118 -12.74 4.19 9.45
N PHE A 119 -12.20 5.35 9.84
CA PHE A 119 -11.94 6.43 8.92
C PHE A 119 -11.02 5.99 7.77
N ASN A 120 -9.85 5.42 8.09
CA ASN A 120 -8.88 5.04 7.07
C ASN A 120 -9.40 3.91 6.18
N TYR A 121 -10.12 2.93 6.73
CA TYR A 121 -10.75 1.88 5.94
C TYR A 121 -11.77 2.45 4.95
N ILE A 122 -12.66 3.34 5.41
CA ILE A 122 -13.66 4.00 4.57
C ILE A 122 -12.97 4.82 3.46
N GLN A 123 -11.89 5.52 3.77
CA GLN A 123 -11.12 6.27 2.79
C GLN A 123 -10.48 5.35 1.74
N CYS A 124 -9.98 4.17 2.13
CA CYS A 124 -9.47 3.18 1.17
C CYS A 124 -10.54 2.71 0.18
N VAL A 125 -11.75 2.47 0.68
CA VAL A 125 -12.89 2.01 -0.14
C VAL A 125 -13.42 3.13 -1.06
N ARG A 126 -13.50 4.36 -0.56
CA ARG A 126 -14.20 5.46 -1.26
C ARG A 126 -13.31 6.35 -2.10
N VAL A 127 -12.05 6.56 -1.71
CA VAL A 127 -11.15 7.46 -2.43
C VAL A 127 -10.70 6.77 -3.72
N ASP A 128 -10.91 7.45 -4.84
CA ASP A 128 -10.37 7.00 -6.13
C ASP A 128 -8.83 6.94 -6.02
N PRO A 129 -8.17 5.81 -6.35
CA PRO A 129 -6.71 5.67 -6.24
C PRO A 129 -5.92 6.63 -7.15
N GLY A 130 -6.59 7.33 -8.05
CA GLY A 130 -5.99 8.18 -9.08
C GLY A 130 -5.86 7.40 -10.38
N SER A 131 -6.38 7.97 -11.47
CA SER A 131 -6.16 7.47 -12.82
C SER A 131 -5.27 8.40 -13.63
N SER A 132 -4.52 7.81 -14.55
CA SER A 132 -3.93 8.60 -15.63
C SER A 132 -5.02 9.40 -16.33
N PRO A 133 -4.86 10.71 -16.53
CA PRO A 133 -5.77 11.48 -17.37
C PRO A 133 -5.83 10.84 -18.77
N ASN A 134 -7.02 10.79 -19.37
CA ASN A 134 -7.09 10.80 -20.82
C ASN A 134 -6.49 12.16 -21.23
N PHE A 135 -5.35 12.18 -21.92
CA PHE A 135 -4.59 13.40 -22.26
C PHE A 135 -5.38 14.49 -23.02
N GLY A 136 -6.68 14.33 -23.27
CA GLY A 136 -7.59 15.31 -23.89
C GLY A 136 -8.43 16.17 -22.94
N TYR A 137 -8.30 16.03 -21.61
CA TYR A 137 -8.89 16.94 -20.63
C TYR A 137 -7.92 17.22 -19.49
N LEU A 138 -6.74 17.76 -19.83
CA LEU A 138 -6.02 18.57 -18.86
C LEU A 138 -6.73 19.94 -18.85
N GLN A 139 -7.67 20.14 -17.94
CA GLN A 139 -7.54 21.40 -17.21
C GLN A 139 -6.25 21.26 -16.42
N PRO A 140 -5.32 22.23 -16.48
CA PRO A 140 -4.21 22.26 -15.56
C PRO A 140 -4.81 22.04 -14.18
N TYR A 141 -4.48 20.91 -13.55
CA TYR A 141 -4.65 20.83 -12.12
C TYR A 141 -3.78 21.96 -11.60
N ASP A 142 -4.40 22.98 -11.03
CA ASP A 142 -3.70 24.11 -10.45
C ASP A 142 -2.88 23.54 -9.31
N PHE A 143 -1.66 23.14 -9.62
CA PHE A 143 -0.65 22.82 -8.65
C PHE A 143 -0.34 24.18 -8.03
N ASP A 144 -1.17 24.56 -7.04
CA ASP A 144 -1.15 25.88 -6.44
C ASP A 144 0.31 26.28 -6.23
N LYS A 145 0.63 27.51 -6.65
CA LYS A 145 1.96 28.11 -6.48
C LYS A 145 2.52 27.84 -5.07
N GLU A 146 1.63 27.81 -4.08
CA GLU A 146 1.86 27.41 -2.70
C GLU A 146 2.49 26.01 -2.55
N ASN A 147 2.01 24.95 -3.21
CA ASN A 147 2.60 23.61 -3.09
C ASN A 147 3.97 23.49 -3.79
N ARG A 148 4.17 24.23 -4.89
CA ARG A 148 5.48 24.34 -5.56
C ARG A 148 6.49 25.09 -4.69
N ASP A 149 6.06 26.20 -4.11
CA ASP A 149 6.89 27.02 -3.23
C ASP A 149 7.16 26.27 -1.92
N VAL A 150 6.21 25.48 -1.40
CA VAL A 150 6.42 24.57 -0.27
C VAL A 150 7.44 23.49 -0.62
N MET A 151 7.43 22.89 -1.81
CA MET A 151 8.46 21.92 -2.22
C MET A 151 9.84 22.58 -2.36
N LYS A 152 9.91 23.79 -2.90
CA LYS A 152 11.16 24.58 -2.97
C LYS A 152 11.68 25.00 -1.59
N ILE A 153 10.79 25.44 -0.69
CA ILE A 153 11.12 25.83 0.69
C ILE A 153 11.53 24.61 1.50
N HIS A 154 10.86 23.47 1.32
CA HIS A 154 11.21 22.23 2.00
C HIS A 154 12.58 21.73 1.56
N GLN A 155 12.85 21.75 0.25
CA GLN A 155 14.17 21.43 -0.30
C GLN A 155 15.25 22.38 0.26
N ALA A 156 15.01 23.69 0.25
CA ALA A 156 15.95 24.69 0.77
C ALA A 156 16.18 24.57 2.29
N ASN A 157 15.15 24.22 3.07
CA ASN A 157 15.28 23.99 4.51
C ASN A 157 16.01 22.68 4.83
N ILE A 158 15.88 21.66 3.97
CA ILE A 158 16.66 20.43 4.06
C ILE A 158 18.13 20.71 3.74
N ASP A 159 18.41 21.48 2.69
CA ASP A 159 19.77 21.84 2.28
C ASP A 159 20.47 22.68 3.37
N LYS A 160 19.73 23.55 4.08
CA LYS A 160 20.24 24.27 5.27
C LYS A 160 20.51 23.38 6.48
N ASN A 161 19.70 22.34 6.71
CA ASN A 161 19.91 21.42 7.85
C ASN A 161 20.96 20.33 7.57
N ASN A 162 21.22 20.01 6.30
CA ASN A 162 22.16 18.97 5.87
C ASN A 162 23.49 19.55 5.36
N ASN A 163 24.07 20.50 6.09
CA ASN A 163 25.41 21.06 5.83
C ASN A 163 26.57 20.03 5.77
N ASN A 164 26.31 18.71 5.66
CA ASN A 164 27.32 17.69 5.37
C ASN A 164 26.89 16.52 4.45
N LYS A 165 25.79 16.59 3.67
CA LYS A 165 25.52 15.58 2.60
C LYS A 165 24.56 16.11 1.52
N SER A 166 25.11 16.63 0.43
CA SER A 166 24.34 17.13 -0.71
C SER A 166 23.66 16.00 -1.50
N ASN A 167 22.34 15.87 -1.39
CA ASN A 167 21.50 15.18 -2.36
C ASN A 167 20.48 16.20 -2.90
N GLU A 168 20.85 16.97 -3.92
CA GLU A 168 19.89 17.85 -4.62
C GLU A 168 18.82 17.01 -5.32
N VAL A 169 17.58 17.45 -5.23
CA VAL A 169 16.39 16.81 -5.82
C VAL A 169 15.93 17.65 -7.02
N THR A 170 15.69 17.02 -8.16
CA THR A 170 15.19 17.70 -9.37
C THR A 170 13.79 17.21 -9.70
N ILE A 171 12.87 18.13 -9.98
CA ILE A 171 11.57 17.83 -10.58
C ILE A 171 11.75 17.96 -12.09
N LEU A 172 11.54 16.88 -12.84
CA LEU A 172 11.49 16.95 -14.30
C LEU A 172 10.11 17.49 -14.70
N ASP A 173 10.02 18.80 -14.92
CA ASP A 173 8.84 19.45 -15.50
C ASP A 173 8.78 19.12 -17.00
N LEU A 174 7.67 18.52 -17.45
CA LEU A 174 7.41 18.22 -18.87
C LEU A 174 6.74 19.41 -19.61
N THR A 175 6.79 20.63 -19.06
CA THR A 175 6.02 21.78 -19.57
C THR A 175 6.86 22.97 -20.01
N ASN A 176 8.11 22.78 -20.46
CA ASN A 176 8.77 23.83 -21.23
C ASN A 176 8.42 23.67 -22.71
N GLU A 177 7.34 24.36 -23.09
CA GLU A 177 7.17 24.90 -24.44
C GLU A 177 8.33 25.87 -24.72
N ASP A 178 9.42 25.35 -25.27
CA ASP A 178 10.30 26.15 -26.11
C ASP A 178 10.23 25.55 -27.52
N SER A 179 9.34 26.14 -28.31
CA SER A 179 9.22 25.98 -29.75
C SER A 179 10.55 26.24 -30.44
N ASN A 180 11.26 25.20 -30.90
CA ASN A 180 12.27 25.28 -31.97
C ASN A 180 12.81 23.91 -32.42
N TYR A 181 11.94 22.95 -32.79
CA TYR A 181 12.39 21.75 -33.50
C TYR A 181 11.45 21.37 -34.66
N THR A 182 11.55 22.15 -35.74
CA THR A 182 11.32 21.63 -37.09
C THR A 182 12.51 22.02 -37.96
N GLN A 183 13.00 21.04 -38.71
CA GLN A 183 14.08 21.10 -39.71
C GLN A 183 15.51 21.12 -39.18
N LEU A 184 16.14 19.94 -39.14
CA LEU A 184 17.49 19.83 -39.69
C LEU A 184 17.70 18.46 -40.34
N SER A 185 17.44 18.44 -41.64
CA SER A 185 17.93 17.45 -42.58
C SER A 185 19.45 17.47 -42.64
N LEU A 186 20.05 16.28 -42.54
CA LEU A 186 21.29 15.83 -43.20
C LEU A 186 22.33 16.90 -43.58
N LYS A 187 23.44 16.96 -42.82
CA LYS A 187 24.81 17.21 -43.29
C LYS A 187 25.80 16.88 -42.15
N THR A 188 26.38 15.69 -42.20
CA THR A 188 27.65 15.36 -41.52
C THR A 188 28.82 16.06 -42.25
N PRO A 189 30.09 15.99 -41.82
CA PRO A 189 30.70 15.41 -40.59
C PRO A 189 31.73 16.36 -39.90
N LEU A 190 32.07 16.15 -38.63
CA LEU A 190 33.44 16.18 -38.07
C LEU A 190 33.45 16.08 -36.53
N ASP A 191 34.31 15.18 -36.07
CA ASP A 191 34.77 14.89 -34.70
C ASP A 191 33.72 14.65 -33.59
N SER A 192 33.28 13.42 -33.40
CA SER A 192 34.00 12.29 -32.76
C SER A 192 34.05 12.39 -31.23
N SER A 193 33.31 11.45 -30.63
CA SER A 193 33.58 10.84 -29.32
C SER A 193 33.54 11.75 -28.09
N ASN A 194 32.34 12.21 -27.67
CA ASN A 194 31.97 12.26 -26.23
C ASN A 194 30.51 12.66 -25.91
N ALA A 195 29.64 12.95 -26.89
CA ALA A 195 28.25 13.36 -26.61
C ALA A 195 27.20 12.21 -26.66
N ILE A 196 27.62 10.95 -26.63
CA ILE A 196 26.71 9.78 -26.63
C ILE A 196 26.86 9.04 -25.31
N ILE A 197 26.40 9.65 -24.21
CA ILE A 197 26.11 8.91 -22.96
C ILE A 197 24.70 9.30 -22.50
N HIS A 198 23.74 8.59 -23.10
CA HIS A 198 22.44 8.25 -22.54
C HIS A 198 21.58 9.37 -21.92
N SER A 199 21.13 10.32 -22.74
CA SER A 199 19.71 10.66 -22.69
C SER A 199 18.94 9.44 -23.24
N LYS A 200 18.71 8.46 -22.37
CA LYS A 200 17.79 7.37 -22.69
C LYS A 200 16.45 8.06 -22.97
N ILE A 201 16.11 8.17 -24.25
CA ILE A 201 14.80 8.60 -24.74
C ILE A 201 13.80 7.96 -23.78
N TYR A 202 13.11 8.78 -22.99
CA TYR A 202 12.05 8.28 -22.12
C TYR A 202 10.98 7.77 -23.08
N THR A 203 11.06 6.49 -23.46
CA THR A 203 10.01 5.83 -24.20
C THR A 203 8.81 5.87 -23.28
N GLN A 204 7.91 6.83 -23.54
CA GLN A 204 6.68 6.97 -22.79
C GLN A 204 5.89 5.69 -23.06
N ASN A 205 5.96 4.75 -22.12
CA ASN A 205 5.38 3.43 -22.32
C ASN A 205 3.87 3.59 -22.50
N VAL A 206 3.36 3.27 -23.69
CA VAL A 206 1.92 3.32 -23.94
C VAL A 206 1.27 2.11 -23.29
N CYS A 207 0.18 2.31 -22.56
CA CYS A 207 -0.63 1.19 -22.10
C CYS A 207 -1.34 0.57 -23.30
N ARG A 208 -1.00 -0.67 -23.67
CA ARG A 208 -1.64 -1.38 -24.78
C ARG A 208 -3.15 -1.59 -24.62
N LYS A 209 -3.64 -1.70 -23.38
CA LYS A 209 -5.07 -1.91 -23.08
C LYS A 209 -5.88 -0.61 -23.09
N CYS A 210 -5.31 0.48 -22.58
CA CYS A 210 -5.97 1.78 -22.58
C CYS A 210 -5.72 2.56 -23.88
N ILE A 211 -4.65 2.23 -24.61
CA ILE A 211 -4.16 2.98 -25.78
C ILE A 211 -3.86 4.44 -25.41
N PHE A 212 -3.20 4.63 -24.26
CA PHE A 212 -2.80 5.95 -23.77
C PHE A 212 -1.37 5.92 -23.19
N PRO A 213 -0.62 7.03 -23.31
CA PRO A 213 0.67 7.17 -22.66
C PRO A 213 0.54 6.97 -21.15
N LYS A 214 1.39 6.12 -20.58
CA LYS A 214 1.39 5.80 -19.14
C LYS A 214 2.31 6.81 -18.43
N PRO A 215 1.81 7.60 -17.46
CA PRO A 215 2.66 8.36 -16.57
C PRO A 215 3.67 7.48 -15.86
N THR A 216 4.79 8.05 -15.43
CA THR A 216 5.78 7.29 -14.67
C THR A 216 5.14 6.70 -13.41
N ARG A 217 5.55 5.48 -13.02
CA ARG A 217 5.01 4.73 -11.87
C ARG A 217 3.53 4.36 -11.93
N ALA A 218 2.76 4.78 -12.94
CA ALA A 218 1.39 4.29 -13.14
C ALA A 218 1.41 2.85 -13.66
N HIS A 219 0.41 2.02 -13.37
CA HIS A 219 0.24 0.65 -13.93
C HIS A 219 -1.22 0.38 -14.32
N HIS A 220 -1.45 -0.53 -15.28
CA HIS A 220 -2.81 -0.91 -15.67
C HIS A 220 -3.33 -2.01 -14.75
N CYS A 221 -4.44 -1.76 -14.08
CA CYS A 221 -5.16 -2.77 -13.33
C CYS A 221 -6.27 -3.36 -14.20
N SER A 222 -6.20 -4.67 -14.48
CA SER A 222 -7.23 -5.38 -15.27
C SER A 222 -8.57 -5.43 -14.55
N VAL A 223 -8.56 -5.58 -13.22
CA VAL A 223 -9.77 -5.52 -12.38
C VAL A 223 -10.42 -4.14 -12.49
N CYS A 224 -9.69 -3.06 -12.24
CA CYS A 224 -10.24 -1.70 -12.37
C CYS A 224 -10.46 -1.27 -13.83
N ALA A 225 -9.90 -2.00 -14.80
CA ALA A 225 -9.93 -1.73 -16.24
C ALA A 225 -9.41 -0.32 -16.61
N ARG A 226 -8.40 0.18 -15.91
CA ARG A 226 -7.77 1.49 -16.16
C ARG A 226 -6.34 1.56 -15.62
N CYS A 227 -5.59 2.57 -16.07
CA CYS A 227 -4.28 2.90 -15.52
C CYS A 227 -4.44 3.66 -14.19
N ILE A 228 -3.82 3.13 -13.14
CA ILE A 228 -3.79 3.69 -11.79
C ILE A 228 -2.46 4.39 -11.56
N LEU A 229 -2.47 5.63 -11.07
CA LEU A 229 -1.26 6.39 -10.73
C LEU A 229 -0.58 5.77 -9.52
N ASN A 230 0.76 5.67 -9.55
CA ASN A 230 1.58 5.07 -8.49
C ASN A 230 0.97 3.78 -7.92
N GLN A 231 0.55 2.87 -8.81
CA GLN A 231 -0.21 1.70 -8.43
C GLN A 231 0.64 0.80 -7.54
N ASP A 232 0.13 0.45 -6.37
CA ASP A 232 0.75 -0.54 -5.50
C ASP A 232 0.19 -1.94 -5.78
N HIS A 233 -1.12 -2.12 -5.58
CA HIS A 233 -1.80 -3.37 -5.89
C HIS A 233 -3.32 -3.17 -6.02
N HIS A 234 -4.02 -4.19 -6.48
CA HIS A 234 -5.48 -4.26 -6.33
C HIS A 234 -5.80 -5.05 -5.05
N CYS A 235 -6.58 -4.46 -4.15
CA CYS A 235 -6.88 -5.07 -2.86
C CYS A 235 -8.36 -5.47 -2.81
N PRO A 236 -8.67 -6.79 -2.78
CA PRO A 236 -10.05 -7.25 -2.67
C PRO A 236 -10.73 -6.78 -1.37
N TRP A 237 -10.00 -6.68 -0.27
CA TRP A 237 -10.54 -6.29 1.06
C TRP A 237 -11.15 -4.89 1.12
N ILE A 238 -10.76 -4.01 0.20
CA ILE A 238 -11.32 -2.66 0.05
C ILE A 238 -12.08 -2.50 -1.27
N ASN A 239 -12.18 -3.57 -2.07
CA ASN A 239 -12.75 -3.60 -3.42
C ASN A 239 -12.26 -2.42 -4.30
N ASN A 240 -10.99 -2.06 -4.17
CA ASN A 240 -10.39 -0.90 -4.81
C ASN A 240 -8.90 -1.15 -5.04
N CYS A 241 -8.32 -0.37 -5.96
CA CYS A 241 -6.87 -0.32 -6.07
C CYS A 241 -6.28 0.54 -4.95
N VAL A 242 -5.07 0.18 -4.53
CA VAL A 242 -4.19 1.05 -3.75
C VAL A 242 -3.27 1.76 -4.75
N GLY A 243 -3.35 3.08 -4.78
CA GLY A 243 -2.61 3.95 -5.70
C GLY A 243 -2.38 5.32 -5.10
N HIS A 244 -1.87 6.26 -5.90
CA HIS A 244 -1.37 7.55 -5.45
C HIS A 244 -2.24 8.27 -4.41
N LEU A 245 -3.54 8.39 -4.65
CA LEU A 245 -4.42 9.20 -3.81
C LEU A 245 -4.91 8.50 -2.54
N ASN A 246 -4.82 7.17 -2.46
CA ASN A 246 -5.30 6.40 -1.31
C ASN A 246 -4.25 5.52 -0.62
N HIS A 247 -3.00 5.49 -1.11
CA HIS A 247 -1.92 4.69 -0.55
C HIS A 247 -1.66 5.03 0.94
N ARG A 248 -1.69 6.32 1.29
CA ARG A 248 -1.55 6.77 2.68
C ARG A 248 -2.64 6.17 3.58
N TYR A 249 -3.91 6.25 3.17
CA TYR A 249 -5.03 5.68 3.93
C TYR A 249 -4.89 4.18 4.11
N PHE A 250 -4.42 3.47 3.08
CA PHE A 250 -4.19 2.03 3.15
C PHE A 250 -3.14 1.67 4.19
N PHE A 251 -2.00 2.38 4.18
CA PHE A 251 -0.96 2.18 5.18
C PHE A 251 -1.45 2.51 6.59
N GLN A 252 -2.15 3.65 6.77
CA GLN A 252 -2.70 4.04 8.07
C GLN A 252 -3.74 3.06 8.58
N PHE A 253 -4.62 2.56 7.72
CA PHE A 253 -5.58 1.51 8.07
C PHE A 253 -4.86 0.27 8.63
N CYS A 254 -3.84 -0.23 7.93
CA CYS A 254 -3.07 -1.40 8.37
C CYS A 254 -2.31 -1.13 9.68
N PHE A 255 -1.75 0.07 9.82
CA PHE A 255 -1.04 0.51 11.02
C PHE A 255 -1.95 0.56 12.26
N PHE A 256 -3.09 1.27 12.17
CA PHE A 256 -4.03 1.36 13.29
C PHE A 256 -4.71 0.03 13.59
N LEU A 257 -4.99 -0.80 12.58
CA LEU A 257 -5.55 -2.13 12.80
C LEU A 257 -4.53 -3.04 13.50
N THR A 258 -3.25 -2.96 13.15
CA THR A 258 -2.16 -3.67 13.85
C THR A 258 -2.09 -3.26 15.32
N ILE A 259 -2.09 -1.95 15.61
CA ILE A 259 -2.05 -1.44 17.00
C ILE A 259 -3.33 -1.82 17.75
N GLY A 260 -4.49 -1.73 17.12
CA GLY A 260 -5.77 -2.13 17.71
C GLY A 260 -5.81 -3.62 18.06
N ALA A 261 -5.30 -4.48 17.18
CA ALA A 261 -5.18 -5.91 17.42
C ALA A 261 -4.21 -6.22 18.57
N PHE A 262 -3.07 -5.52 18.63
CA PHE A 262 -2.13 -5.64 19.75
C PHE A 262 -2.79 -5.21 21.07
N TYR A 263 -3.42 -4.03 21.10
CA TYR A 263 -4.11 -3.48 22.26
C TYR A 263 -5.19 -4.43 22.79
N ALA A 264 -6.07 -4.93 21.92
CA ALA A 264 -7.09 -5.91 22.30
C ALA A 264 -6.48 -7.22 22.82
N SER A 265 -5.37 -7.68 22.24
CA SER A 265 -4.65 -8.88 22.72
C SER A 265 -4.05 -8.67 24.11
N THR A 266 -3.49 -7.49 24.39
CA THR A 266 -2.92 -7.19 25.72
C THR A 266 -3.99 -7.18 26.81
N LEU A 267 -5.18 -6.65 26.52
CA LEU A 267 -6.29 -6.63 27.46
C LEU A 267 -6.92 -8.01 27.67
N GLY A 268 -6.92 -8.86 26.64
CA GLY A 268 -7.39 -10.25 26.76
C GLY A 268 -6.37 -11.22 27.34
N PHE A 269 -5.13 -10.80 27.59
CA PHE A 269 -4.04 -11.70 27.97
C PHE A 269 -4.18 -12.26 29.39
N SER A 270 -4.62 -11.45 30.36
CA SER A 270 -4.85 -11.91 31.74
C SER A 270 -5.90 -13.02 31.79
N GLU A 271 -7.03 -12.81 31.11
CA GLU A 271 -8.12 -13.78 31.00
C GLU A 271 -7.70 -15.04 30.26
N PHE A 272 -6.91 -14.89 29.19
CA PHE A 272 -6.31 -16.00 28.49
C PHE A 272 -5.39 -16.83 29.40
N GLN A 273 -4.55 -16.18 30.20
CA GLN A 273 -3.67 -16.86 31.15
C GLN A 273 -4.48 -17.57 32.23
N HIS A 274 -5.50 -16.92 32.78
CA HIS A 274 -6.39 -17.52 33.78
C HIS A 274 -7.16 -18.71 33.19
N TYR A 275 -7.52 -18.70 31.90
CA TYR A 275 -8.20 -19.83 31.28
C TYR A 275 -7.26 -21.00 30.95
N LEU A 276 -6.10 -20.74 30.32
CA LEU A 276 -5.18 -21.80 29.90
C LEU A 276 -4.31 -22.35 31.02
N PHE A 277 -3.80 -21.48 31.87
CA PHE A 277 -2.90 -21.84 32.97
C PHE A 277 -3.64 -21.90 34.31
N GLY A 278 -4.94 -21.61 34.32
CA GLY A 278 -5.87 -21.47 35.43
C GLY A 278 -5.68 -22.42 36.59
N ARG A 279 -4.74 -22.09 37.47
CA ARG A 279 -4.42 -22.86 38.68
C ARG A 279 -3.75 -24.22 38.48
N LYS A 280 -3.36 -24.66 37.27
CA LYS A 280 -2.60 -25.92 37.12
C LYS A 280 -1.22 -25.85 37.77
N ILE A 281 -0.55 -24.70 37.67
CA ILE A 281 0.75 -24.48 38.33
C ILE A 281 0.61 -24.38 39.84
N PHE A 282 -0.43 -23.69 40.33
CA PHE A 282 -0.71 -23.55 41.76
C PHE A 282 -1.15 -24.89 42.35
N SER A 283 -2.08 -25.61 41.72
CA SER A 283 -2.51 -26.95 42.16
C SER A 283 -1.36 -27.97 42.19
N TYR A 284 -0.43 -27.95 41.22
CA TYR A 284 0.76 -28.82 41.29
C TYR A 284 1.73 -28.40 42.39
N LEU A 285 1.96 -27.10 42.60
CA LEU A 285 2.79 -26.59 43.69
C LEU A 285 2.18 -26.89 45.06
N ASP A 286 0.87 -26.69 45.23
CA ASP A 286 0.13 -26.97 46.46
C ASP A 286 0.06 -28.47 46.76
N LEU A 287 -0.02 -29.32 45.71
CA LEU A 287 0.09 -30.77 45.81
C LEU A 287 1.52 -31.23 46.19
N ILE A 288 2.56 -30.61 45.60
CA ILE A 288 3.96 -30.87 45.95
C ILE A 288 4.29 -30.37 47.38
N LEU A 289 3.64 -29.30 47.83
CA LEU A 289 3.77 -28.71 49.17
C LEU A 289 2.87 -29.39 50.22
N GLY A 290 2.11 -30.42 49.85
CA GLY A 290 1.40 -31.29 50.79
C GLY A 290 0.18 -30.65 51.47
N GLN A 291 -0.42 -29.60 50.88
CA GLN A 291 -1.69 -29.08 51.39
C GLN A 291 -2.84 -29.99 50.95
N HIS A 292 -3.63 -30.47 51.91
CA HIS A 292 -4.88 -31.20 51.66
C HIS A 292 -5.91 -30.23 51.05
N LEU A 293 -5.95 -30.15 49.72
CA LEU A 293 -7.03 -29.49 49.00
C LEU A 293 -8.17 -30.50 48.79
N ASN A 294 -9.41 -30.07 49.05
CA ASN A 294 -10.59 -30.88 48.76
C ASN A 294 -10.71 -31.07 47.23
N GLU A 295 -11.08 -32.27 46.76
CA GLU A 295 -11.21 -32.58 45.32
C GLU A 295 -12.14 -31.61 44.56
N ALA A 296 -13.07 -30.95 45.26
CA ALA A 296 -13.96 -29.91 44.72
C ALA A 296 -13.25 -28.58 44.37
N GLU A 297 -11.99 -28.39 44.79
CA GLU A 297 -11.19 -27.17 44.58
C GLU A 297 -10.20 -27.29 43.41
N VAL A 298 -10.06 -28.50 42.85
CA VAL A 298 -9.12 -28.86 41.77
C VAL A 298 -9.70 -28.58 40.37
N LEU A 299 -11.03 -28.51 40.23
CA LEU A 299 -11.69 -28.15 38.99
C LEU A 299 -12.44 -26.84 39.19
N PRO A 300 -12.17 -25.78 38.39
CA PRO A 300 -12.90 -24.55 38.52
C PRO A 300 -14.37 -24.83 38.19
N SER A 301 -15.29 -24.42 39.06
CA SER A 301 -16.63 -24.08 38.59
C SER A 301 -16.41 -22.92 37.63
N VAL A 302 -16.50 -23.19 36.33
CA VAL A 302 -16.53 -22.11 35.36
C VAL A 302 -17.91 -21.50 35.54
N ASP A 303 -18.01 -20.46 36.37
CA ASP A 303 -19.29 -19.85 36.73
C ASP A 303 -20.06 -19.39 35.48
N ASN A 304 -19.34 -19.10 34.38
CA ASN A 304 -19.90 -18.89 33.03
C ASN A 304 -18.94 -19.41 31.92
N PRO A 305 -19.08 -20.66 31.44
CA PRO A 305 -18.18 -21.22 30.43
C PRO A 305 -18.23 -20.47 29.09
N SER A 306 -19.40 -19.92 28.74
CA SER A 306 -19.58 -19.09 27.55
C SER A 306 -18.65 -17.88 27.52
N LEU A 307 -18.51 -17.18 28.64
CA LEU A 307 -17.68 -15.98 28.75
C LEU A 307 -16.18 -16.30 28.60
N SER A 308 -15.73 -17.40 29.20
CA SER A 308 -14.35 -17.87 29.06
C SER A 308 -13.98 -18.25 27.63
N TYR A 309 -14.88 -18.96 26.92
CA TYR A 309 -14.68 -19.27 25.50
C TYR A 309 -14.66 -18.00 24.63
N THR A 310 -15.47 -17.00 24.96
CA THR A 310 -15.45 -15.70 24.27
C THR A 310 -14.12 -14.98 24.41
N PHE A 311 -13.54 -14.91 25.61
CA PHE A 311 -12.22 -14.30 25.83
C PHE A 311 -11.10 -15.04 25.10
N LEU A 312 -11.09 -16.38 25.16
CA LEU A 312 -10.13 -17.20 24.44
C LEU A 312 -10.22 -16.96 22.92
N PHE A 313 -11.43 -17.03 22.37
CA PHE A 313 -11.66 -16.79 20.95
C PHE A 313 -11.17 -15.40 20.53
N LEU A 314 -11.51 -14.37 21.30
CA LEU A 314 -11.11 -13.01 20.99
C LEU A 314 -9.58 -12.86 21.03
N PHE A 315 -8.92 -13.36 22.08
CA PHE A 315 -7.47 -13.32 22.19
C PHE A 315 -6.78 -14.01 21.00
N ILE A 316 -7.24 -15.21 20.62
CA ILE A 316 -6.70 -15.94 19.46
C ILE A 316 -6.88 -15.14 18.17
N VAL A 317 -8.06 -14.57 17.95
CA VAL A 317 -8.34 -13.77 16.75
C VAL A 317 -7.46 -12.51 16.72
N THR A 318 -7.35 -11.79 17.83
CA THR A 318 -6.59 -10.53 17.87
C THR A 318 -5.10 -10.75 17.81
N ILE A 319 -4.55 -11.80 18.45
CA ILE A 319 -3.10 -12.07 18.39
C ILE A 319 -2.70 -12.57 17.01
N THR A 320 -3.53 -13.40 16.38
CA THR A 320 -3.30 -13.88 15.01
C THR A 320 -3.37 -12.71 14.03
N ALA A 321 -4.38 -11.85 14.16
CA ALA A 321 -4.51 -10.63 13.36
C ALA A 321 -3.29 -9.72 13.55
N PHE A 322 -2.82 -9.53 14.79
CA PHE A 322 -1.63 -8.74 15.09
C PHE A 322 -0.39 -9.28 14.37
N ILE A 323 -0.09 -10.58 14.48
CA ILE A 323 1.11 -11.18 13.86
C ILE A 323 1.09 -11.01 12.35
N VAL A 324 -0.03 -11.33 11.71
CA VAL A 324 -0.17 -11.24 10.24
C VAL A 324 -0.09 -9.78 9.77
N LEU A 325 -0.83 -8.88 10.41
CA LEU A 325 -0.88 -7.46 10.01
C LEU A 325 0.40 -6.71 10.36
N ALA A 326 1.10 -7.08 11.43
CA ALA A 326 2.39 -6.50 11.77
C ALA A 326 3.42 -6.81 10.68
N GLY A 327 3.54 -8.07 10.24
CA GLY A 327 4.41 -8.44 9.13
C GLY A 327 4.07 -7.68 7.85
N PHE A 328 2.78 -7.57 7.52
CA PHE A 328 2.30 -6.85 6.35
C PHE A 328 2.59 -5.33 6.43
N THR A 329 2.35 -4.71 7.58
CA THR A 329 2.57 -3.28 7.81
C THR A 329 4.05 -2.94 7.80
N LEU A 330 4.90 -3.78 8.41
CA LEU A 330 6.35 -3.64 8.39
C LEU A 330 6.90 -3.75 6.96
N TRP A 331 6.38 -4.69 6.18
CA TRP A 331 6.73 -4.83 4.76
C TRP A 331 6.41 -3.56 3.97
N HIS A 332 5.19 -3.04 4.07
CA HIS A 332 4.82 -1.79 3.39
C HIS A 332 5.63 -0.60 3.91
N GLY A 333 5.93 -0.52 5.20
CA GLY A 333 6.80 0.51 5.77
C GLY A 333 8.22 0.45 5.22
N TRP A 334 8.75 -0.75 4.97
CA TRP A 334 10.04 -0.94 4.31
C TRP A 334 10.01 -0.50 2.84
N LEU A 335 8.92 -0.76 2.12
CA LEU A 335 8.73 -0.26 0.75
C LEU A 335 8.70 1.27 0.69
N VAL A 336 7.92 1.91 1.57
CA VAL A 336 7.86 3.37 1.71
C VAL A 336 9.25 3.93 2.01
N SER A 337 9.99 3.31 2.91
CA SER A 337 11.35 3.71 3.28
C SER A 337 12.32 3.74 2.10
N ARG A 338 12.03 2.98 1.04
CA ARG A 338 12.84 2.88 -0.19
C ARG A 338 12.20 3.58 -1.39
N ALA A 339 11.09 4.29 -1.18
CA ALA A 339 10.26 4.90 -2.22
C ALA A 339 9.87 3.92 -3.35
N GLU A 340 9.60 2.66 -3.01
CA GLU A 340 9.13 1.62 -3.94
C GLU A 340 7.64 1.34 -3.67
N THR A 341 6.85 1.11 -4.71
CA THR A 341 5.60 0.35 -4.62
C THR A 341 5.88 -1.15 -4.65
N THR A 342 4.89 -1.99 -4.36
CA THR A 342 4.99 -3.45 -4.48
C THR A 342 5.37 -3.86 -5.91
N ILE A 343 4.78 -3.23 -6.94
CA ILE A 343 5.11 -3.51 -8.35
C ILE A 343 6.57 -3.11 -8.66
N GLU A 344 6.98 -1.95 -8.17
CA GLU A 344 8.36 -1.47 -8.36
C GLU A 344 9.35 -2.35 -7.60
N PHE A 345 9.01 -2.85 -6.42
CA PHE A 345 9.86 -3.78 -5.68
C PHE A 345 10.17 -5.03 -6.51
N HIS A 346 9.16 -5.63 -7.14
CA HIS A 346 9.35 -6.78 -8.02
C HIS A 346 10.20 -6.42 -9.24
N THR A 347 9.85 -5.33 -9.93
CA THR A 347 10.61 -4.85 -11.11
C THR A 347 12.08 -4.57 -10.75
N ASN A 348 12.31 -3.82 -9.68
CA ASN A 348 13.63 -3.46 -9.18
C ASN A 348 14.37 -4.69 -8.64
N SER A 349 13.68 -5.74 -8.15
CA SER A 349 14.34 -6.97 -7.72
C SER A 349 15.01 -7.71 -8.88
N VAL A 350 14.38 -7.69 -10.06
CA VAL A 350 14.95 -8.25 -11.29
C VAL A 350 16.15 -7.41 -11.73
N GLU A 351 16.00 -6.08 -11.77
CA GLU A 351 17.11 -5.18 -12.11
C GLU A 351 18.27 -5.26 -11.12
N ARG A 352 18.01 -5.38 -9.82
CA ARG A 352 19.03 -5.63 -8.79
C ARG A 352 19.84 -6.89 -9.09
N LYS A 353 19.18 -8.00 -9.47
CA LYS A 353 19.85 -9.25 -9.85
C LYS A 353 20.66 -9.08 -11.13
N ARG A 354 20.12 -8.37 -12.14
CA ARG A 354 20.80 -8.09 -13.41
C ARG A 354 22.07 -7.26 -13.21
N LEU A 355 21.98 -6.13 -12.50
CA LEU A 355 23.12 -5.24 -12.23
C LEU A 355 24.16 -5.91 -11.33
N LYS A 356 23.75 -6.74 -10.35
CA LYS A 356 24.69 -7.52 -9.53
C LYS A 356 25.58 -8.45 -10.38
N LYS A 357 25.03 -9.07 -11.43
CA LYS A 357 25.81 -9.88 -12.39
C LYS A 357 26.82 -9.03 -13.17
N LEU A 358 26.45 -7.79 -13.48
CA LEU A 358 27.31 -6.80 -14.15
C LEU A 358 28.27 -6.10 -13.18
N LYS A 359 28.30 -6.48 -11.88
CA LYS A 359 29.06 -5.81 -10.82
C LYS A 359 28.70 -4.31 -10.65
N GLU A 360 27.51 -3.93 -11.09
CA GLU A 360 26.97 -2.58 -10.93
C GLU A 360 26.00 -2.51 -9.75
N LYS A 361 25.92 -1.32 -9.13
CA LYS A 361 25.02 -1.07 -8.01
C LYS A 361 23.68 -0.52 -8.53
N PHE A 362 22.58 -1.20 -8.19
CA PHE A 362 21.24 -0.66 -8.41
C PHE A 362 20.99 0.55 -7.51
N ILE A 363 20.52 1.65 -8.10
CA ILE A 363 20.11 2.86 -7.38
C ILE A 363 18.65 3.15 -7.76
N ASN A 364 17.77 3.19 -6.75
CA ASN A 364 16.40 3.65 -6.99
C ASN A 364 16.41 5.17 -7.17
N ARG A 365 15.97 5.65 -8.33
CA ARG A 365 15.91 7.09 -8.66
C ARG A 365 14.88 7.87 -7.82
N TYR A 366 13.86 7.19 -7.31
CA TYR A 366 12.80 7.81 -6.51
C TYR A 366 13.13 7.79 -5.01
N ASP A 367 14.18 7.09 -4.60
CA ASP A 367 14.63 7.05 -3.21
C ASP A 367 15.43 8.31 -2.89
N LEU A 368 14.81 9.24 -2.16
CA LEU A 368 15.40 10.50 -1.74
C LEU A 368 15.95 10.43 -0.30
N GLY A 369 15.95 9.23 0.30
CA GLY A 369 16.33 8.97 1.68
C GLY A 369 15.14 8.84 2.62
N LEU A 370 15.35 8.10 3.71
CA LEU A 370 14.30 7.64 4.64
C LEU A 370 13.33 8.76 5.07
N ILE A 371 13.84 9.86 5.60
CA ILE A 371 13.03 10.96 6.14
C ILE A 371 12.14 11.56 5.04
N LEU A 372 12.70 11.85 3.87
CA LEU A 372 11.98 12.53 2.81
C LEU A 372 10.95 11.61 2.16
N ASN A 373 11.29 10.33 1.97
CA ASN A 373 10.36 9.32 1.47
C ASN A 373 9.11 9.24 2.35
N TRP A 374 9.30 9.19 3.69
CA TRP A 374 8.20 9.16 4.64
C TRP A 374 7.39 10.46 4.68
N LYS A 375 8.04 11.63 4.67
CA LYS A 375 7.32 12.91 4.63
C LYS A 375 6.44 13.05 3.38
N MET A 376 6.98 12.69 2.23
CA MET A 376 6.25 12.72 0.97
C MET A 376 5.07 11.74 0.97
N PHE A 377 5.31 10.51 1.46
CA PHE A 377 4.27 9.48 1.55
C PHE A 377 3.13 9.88 2.50
N LEU A 378 3.47 10.46 3.66
CA LEU A 378 2.52 10.89 4.69
C LEU A 378 1.92 12.29 4.44
N GLY A 379 2.32 13.00 3.37
CA GLY A 379 1.80 14.34 3.06
C GLY A 379 2.18 15.43 4.07
N LEU A 380 3.40 15.34 4.62
CA LEU A 380 3.90 16.20 5.71
C LEU A 380 4.85 17.28 5.20
N ASN A 381 4.58 18.54 5.52
CA ASN A 381 5.57 19.62 5.35
C ASN A 381 6.51 19.66 6.55
N ASN A 382 5.95 19.51 7.76
CA ASN A 382 6.69 19.45 9.00
C ASN A 382 6.28 18.22 9.83
N TRP A 383 7.17 17.75 10.70
CA TRP A 383 6.91 16.55 11.51
C TRP A 383 5.79 16.72 12.53
N TYR A 384 5.58 17.92 13.09
CA TYR A 384 4.48 18.15 14.03
C TYR A 384 3.10 17.95 13.39
N GLU A 385 3.01 18.04 12.06
CA GLU A 385 1.76 17.85 11.33
C GLU A 385 1.27 16.41 11.37
N ILE A 386 2.16 15.45 11.69
CA ILE A 386 1.81 14.02 11.79
C ILE A 386 0.64 13.79 12.74
N PHE A 387 0.54 14.57 13.82
CA PHE A 387 -0.51 14.42 14.82
C PHE A 387 -1.90 14.65 14.21
N TYR A 388 -2.13 15.80 13.56
CA TYR A 388 -3.45 16.13 13.02
C TYR A 388 -3.69 15.61 11.60
N LYS A 389 -2.64 15.31 10.83
CA LYS A 389 -2.76 14.75 9.48
C LYS A 389 -2.83 13.22 9.46
N ASN A 390 -2.21 12.54 10.42
CA ASN A 390 -2.03 11.08 10.36
C ASN A 390 -2.51 10.34 11.62
N PHE A 391 -2.47 10.96 12.81
CA PHE A 391 -3.02 10.37 14.04
C PHE A 391 -4.48 10.75 14.32
N LEU A 392 -5.02 11.69 13.55
CA LEU A 392 -6.43 12.04 13.53
C LEU A 392 -7.01 11.84 12.13
N PRO A 393 -8.32 11.58 12.01
CA PRO A 393 -9.02 11.55 10.73
C PRO A 393 -8.73 12.80 9.90
N SER A 394 -8.10 12.62 8.74
CA SER A 394 -7.68 13.71 7.86
C SER A 394 -7.77 13.33 6.40
N THR A 395 -8.44 14.17 5.61
CA THR A 395 -8.66 13.97 4.17
C THR A 395 -7.57 14.61 3.29
N HIS A 396 -6.48 15.10 3.89
CA HIS A 396 -5.43 15.80 3.14
C HIS A 396 -4.82 14.93 2.04
N ARG A 397 -4.42 15.60 0.96
CA ARG A 397 -3.89 14.98 -0.26
C ARG A 397 -2.39 14.68 -0.14
N PRO A 398 -1.87 13.71 -0.91
CA PRO A 398 -0.43 13.49 -1.03
C PRO A 398 0.28 14.70 -1.63
N PHE A 399 1.59 14.77 -1.44
CA PHE A 399 2.42 15.92 -1.81
C PHE A 399 2.56 16.15 -3.33
N CYS A 400 2.58 15.07 -4.12
CA CYS A 400 2.74 15.13 -5.57
C CYS A 400 1.41 14.98 -6.31
N ASP A 401 1.39 15.32 -7.61
CA ASP A 401 0.23 15.15 -8.49
C ASP A 401 0.02 13.69 -8.97
N GLY A 402 1.03 12.83 -8.76
CA GLY A 402 1.03 11.42 -9.15
C GLY A 402 1.50 11.18 -10.59
N ILE A 403 1.82 12.24 -11.34
CA ILE A 403 2.30 12.22 -12.72
C ILE A 403 3.79 12.56 -12.73
N HIS A 404 4.14 13.65 -12.05
CA HIS A 404 5.50 14.14 -11.88
C HIS A 404 6.03 13.71 -10.51
N TRP A 405 7.26 13.20 -10.50
CA TRP A 405 7.89 12.66 -9.32
C TRP A 405 9.27 13.30 -9.16
N PRO A 406 9.62 13.77 -7.96
CA PRO A 406 10.99 14.18 -7.70
C PRO A 406 11.91 12.97 -7.84
N VAL A 407 13.06 13.21 -8.46
CA VAL A 407 14.08 12.19 -8.66
C VAL A 407 15.41 12.66 -8.08
N ARG A 408 16.21 11.70 -7.65
CA ARG A 408 17.58 11.94 -7.22
C ARG A 408 18.39 12.53 -8.37
N ASN A 409 19.09 13.65 -8.13
CA ASN A 409 19.92 14.27 -9.15
C ASN A 409 21.23 13.47 -9.32
N PHE A 410 21.38 12.77 -10.45
CA PHE A 410 22.54 11.88 -10.70
C PHE A 410 23.76 12.60 -11.29
N THR A 411 23.61 13.85 -11.76
CA THR A 411 24.65 14.62 -12.45
C THR A 411 25.85 14.93 -11.55
N LYS A 412 25.65 15.19 -10.25
CA LYS A 412 26.75 15.44 -9.30
C LYS A 412 27.53 14.17 -8.94
N SER A 413 26.85 13.02 -8.85
CA SER A 413 27.51 11.73 -8.58
C SER A 413 28.40 11.29 -9.73
N LEU A 414 27.99 11.51 -10.99
CA LEU A 414 28.86 11.25 -12.13
C LEU A 414 30.03 12.22 -12.13
N TYR A 415 29.79 13.53 -11.97
CA TYR A 415 30.83 14.57 -11.95
C TYR A 415 31.88 14.34 -10.85
N GLU A 416 31.47 13.95 -9.64
CA GLU A 416 32.41 13.62 -8.56
C GLU A 416 33.18 12.32 -8.81
N THR A 417 32.59 11.37 -9.55
CA THR A 417 33.26 10.11 -9.92
C THR A 417 34.25 10.33 -11.07
N THR A 418 33.90 11.10 -12.10
CA THR A 418 34.84 11.50 -13.16
C THR A 418 35.96 12.35 -12.60
N LYS A 419 35.68 13.32 -11.73
CA LYS A 419 36.72 14.14 -11.09
C LYS A 419 37.66 13.34 -10.19
N LYS A 420 37.16 12.28 -9.51
CA LYS A 420 38.01 11.35 -8.76
C LYS A 420 38.89 10.49 -9.66
N LEU A 421 38.38 10.06 -10.82
CA LEU A 421 39.16 9.28 -11.79
C LEU A 421 40.21 10.15 -12.50
N GLU A 422 39.91 11.42 -12.75
CA GLU A 422 40.87 12.41 -13.29
C GLU A 422 41.99 12.72 -12.29
N MET A 423 41.70 12.77 -10.98
CA MET A 423 42.73 12.97 -9.94
C MET A 423 43.56 11.72 -9.60
N ILE A 424 43.18 10.53 -10.08
CA ILE A 424 43.97 9.29 -9.92
C ILE A 424 44.88 9.06 -11.13
N ASN A 425 44.63 9.75 -12.25
CA ASN A 425 45.41 9.69 -13.49
C ASN A 425 46.35 10.90 -13.69
N VAL A 426 46.56 11.71 -12.65
CA VAL A 426 47.60 12.75 -12.53
C VAL A 426 48.44 12.41 -11.32
#